data_AF-A0A7G6E045-F1
#
_entry.id   AF-A0A7G6E045-F1
#
_cell.length_a   1.000
_cell.length_b   1.000
_cell.length_c   1.000
_cell.angle_alpha   90.00
_cell.angle_beta   90.00
_cell.angle_gamma   90.00
#
_symmetry.space_group_name_H-M   'P 1'
#
loop_
_entity.id
_entity.type
_entity.pdbx_description
1 polymer ?
#
loop_
_entity_poly.entity_id
_entity_poly.type
_entity_poly.pdbx_seq_one_letter_code
_entity_poly.pdbx_strand_id
1 'polypeptide(L)'
;MVCKDPEGCKKKSKEYSLAYACEIEIGGQEEFNKLKEVYATKGLSCLGFSKHAQQRMLERAISETELRTIIFDGDIIEYHQNEFGTTKMVVWGHIRISSKKYRPLHIILKKRANDSKYSVVTLYDPRTEAWRWDKTYTKRICFCVATK
;
A
#
# COMPACT_ATOMS: atom_id res chain seq x y z
N MET A 1 6.45 -18.91 -6.80
CA MET A 1 7.16 -18.26 -7.94
C MET A 1 8.56 -17.89 -7.46
N VAL A 2 9.59 -18.15 -8.27
CA VAL A 2 10.99 -17.84 -7.96
C VAL A 2 11.40 -16.60 -8.75
N CYS A 3 12.23 -15.73 -8.17
CA CYS A 3 12.77 -14.55 -8.85
C CYS A 3 13.54 -14.98 -10.11
N LYS A 4 13.22 -14.38 -11.27
CA LYS A 4 13.89 -14.69 -12.54
C LYS A 4 15.23 -13.97 -12.72
N ASP A 5 15.42 -12.86 -12.02
CA ASP A 5 16.63 -12.03 -12.08
C ASP A 5 17.00 -11.55 -10.67
N PRO A 6 17.67 -12.39 -9.86
CA PRO A 6 18.00 -12.08 -8.47
C PRO A 6 18.90 -10.85 -8.33
N GLU A 7 19.95 -10.73 -9.15
CA GLU A 7 20.91 -9.63 -9.06
C GLU A 7 20.31 -8.30 -9.51
N GLY A 8 19.60 -8.28 -10.64
CA GLY A 8 18.91 -7.07 -11.09
C GLY A 8 17.80 -6.63 -10.13
N CYS A 9 17.03 -7.58 -9.58
CA CYS A 9 16.03 -7.27 -8.55
C CYS A 9 16.65 -6.74 -7.26
N LYS A 10 17.81 -7.27 -6.84
CA LYS A 10 18.52 -6.80 -5.64
C LYS A 10 19.02 -5.37 -5.82
N LYS A 11 19.63 -5.05 -6.97
CA LYS A 11 20.04 -3.68 -7.31
C LYS A 11 18.85 -2.73 -7.33
N LYS A 12 17.80 -3.10 -8.06
CA LYS A 12 16.57 -2.29 -8.17
C LYS A 12 15.87 -2.11 -6.83
N SER A 13 15.82 -3.15 -5.99
CA SER A 13 15.27 -3.07 -4.63
C SER A 13 15.98 -2.02 -3.78
N LYS A 14 17.33 -1.98 -3.84
CA LYS A 14 18.11 -0.98 -3.11
C LYS A 14 17.80 0.44 -3.59
N GLU A 15 17.80 0.66 -4.91
CA GLU A 15 17.50 1.97 -5.51
C GLU A 15 16.08 2.44 -5.15
N TYR A 16 15.09 1.57 -5.30
CA TYR A 16 13.70 1.87 -4.97
C TYR A 16 13.50 2.18 -3.49
N SER A 17 14.16 1.43 -2.62
CA SER A 17 14.02 1.65 -1.17
C SER A 17 14.60 2.99 -0.74
N LEU A 18 15.71 3.41 -1.34
CA LEU A 18 16.29 4.73 -1.09
C LEU A 18 15.42 5.85 -1.66
N ALA A 19 14.89 5.67 -2.88
CA ALA A 19 13.99 6.63 -3.50
C ALA A 19 12.72 6.82 -2.66
N TYR A 20 12.05 5.74 -2.27
CA TYR A 20 10.84 5.82 -1.45
C TYR A 20 11.10 6.36 -0.06
N ALA A 21 12.21 5.99 0.60
CA ALA A 21 12.56 6.58 1.89
C ALA A 21 12.70 8.10 1.78
N CYS A 22 13.40 8.58 0.75
CA CYS A 22 13.54 10.00 0.47
C CYS A 22 12.20 10.68 0.19
N GLU A 23 11.34 10.11 -0.68
CA GLU A 23 10.04 10.73 -0.99
C GLU A 23 9.07 10.69 0.20
N ILE A 24 9.13 9.66 1.05
CA ILE A 24 8.37 9.58 2.31
C ILE A 24 8.81 10.69 3.27
N GLU A 25 10.13 10.89 3.43
CA GLU A 25 10.70 11.92 4.30
C GLU A 25 10.40 13.35 3.80
N ILE A 26 10.45 13.58 2.48
CA ILE A 26 10.20 14.90 1.89
C ILE A 26 8.76 15.39 2.11
N GLY A 27 7.78 14.47 2.15
CA GLY A 27 6.39 14.87 2.33
C GLY A 27 5.37 13.75 2.32
N GLY A 28 5.75 12.52 1.95
CA GLY A 28 4.82 11.39 1.94
C GLY A 28 4.22 11.09 3.32
N GLN A 29 5.01 11.22 4.39
CA GLN A 29 4.50 11.05 5.75
C GLN A 29 3.52 12.14 6.15
N GLU A 30 3.78 13.40 5.77
CA GLU A 30 2.88 14.52 6.06
C GLU A 30 1.55 14.38 5.30
N GLU A 31 1.59 13.99 4.02
CA GLU A 31 0.38 13.76 3.25
C GLU A 31 -0.44 12.57 3.80
N PHE A 32 0.24 11.52 4.29
CA PHE A 32 -0.43 10.40 4.92
C PHE A 32 -1.07 10.78 6.26
N ASN A 33 -0.42 11.62 7.08
CA ASN A 33 -0.99 12.13 8.32
C ASN A 33 -2.24 12.98 8.06
N LYS A 34 -2.19 13.88 7.06
CA LYS A 34 -3.36 14.66 6.62
C LYS A 34 -4.51 13.75 6.19
N LEU A 35 -4.21 12.65 5.49
CA LEU A 35 -5.24 11.65 5.16
C LEU A 35 -5.84 11.02 6.43
N LYS A 36 -5.02 10.64 7.43
CA LYS A 36 -5.52 10.08 8.70
C LYS A 36 -6.46 11.05 9.42
N GLU A 37 -6.12 12.33 9.46
CA GLU A 37 -6.95 13.39 10.07
C GLU A 37 -8.30 13.55 9.37
N VAL A 38 -8.29 13.63 8.03
CA VAL A 38 -9.54 13.72 7.26
C VAL A 38 -10.36 12.44 7.40
N TYR A 39 -9.72 11.28 7.43
CA TYR A 39 -10.39 10.00 7.63
C TYR A 39 -11.00 9.87 9.04
N ALA A 40 -10.38 10.43 10.07
CA ALA A 40 -10.92 10.48 11.43
C ALA A 40 -12.24 11.25 11.52
N THR A 41 -12.41 12.28 10.71
CA THR A 41 -13.62 13.12 10.72
C THR A 41 -14.69 12.63 9.76
N LYS A 42 -14.30 12.21 8.55
CA LYS A 42 -15.23 11.88 7.46
C LYS A 42 -15.42 10.37 7.23
N GLY A 43 -14.61 9.54 7.86
CA GLY A 43 -14.56 8.09 7.61
C GLY A 43 -14.34 7.77 6.13
N LEU A 44 -14.97 6.71 5.65
CA LEU A 44 -14.83 6.22 4.27
C LEU A 44 -15.27 7.22 3.21
N SER A 45 -16.12 8.21 3.55
CA SER A 45 -16.59 9.20 2.60
C SER A 45 -15.46 10.09 2.05
N CYS A 46 -14.30 10.16 2.72
CA CYS A 46 -13.13 10.85 2.21
C CYS A 46 -12.27 10.00 1.26
N LEU A 47 -12.62 8.73 1.05
CA LEU A 47 -11.96 7.83 0.10
C LEU A 47 -12.85 7.58 -1.12
N GLY A 48 -12.23 7.50 -2.29
CA GLY A 48 -12.81 6.89 -3.47
C GLY A 48 -12.52 5.40 -3.50
N PHE A 49 -13.39 4.61 -4.13
CA PHE A 49 -13.13 3.19 -4.37
C PHE A 49 -13.19 2.91 -5.87
N SER A 50 -12.10 2.35 -6.41
CA SER A 50 -12.15 1.84 -7.77
C SER A 50 -13.01 0.58 -7.83
N LYS A 51 -13.60 0.28 -9.00
CA LYS A 51 -14.31 -1.01 -9.24
C LYS A 51 -13.42 -2.21 -8.86
N HIS A 52 -12.12 -2.11 -9.16
CA HIS A 52 -11.15 -3.15 -8.80
C HIS A 52 -11.00 -3.32 -7.29
N ALA A 53 -10.93 -2.22 -6.53
CA ALA A 53 -10.84 -2.29 -5.07
C ALA A 53 -12.09 -2.92 -4.46
N GLN A 54 -13.28 -2.52 -4.90
CA GLN A 54 -14.55 -3.10 -4.41
C GLN A 54 -14.61 -4.61 -4.67
N GLN A 55 -14.27 -5.02 -5.89
CA GLN A 55 -14.19 -6.45 -6.24
C GLN A 55 -13.17 -7.19 -5.36
N ARG A 56 -11.98 -6.63 -5.13
CA ARG A 56 -10.96 -7.28 -4.29
C ARG A 56 -11.36 -7.35 -2.82
N MET A 57 -12.04 -6.34 -2.30
CA MET A 57 -12.56 -6.39 -0.92
C MET A 57 -13.56 -7.53 -0.76
N LEU A 58 -14.47 -7.70 -1.73
CA LEU A 58 -15.41 -8.81 -1.73
C LEU A 58 -14.71 -10.17 -1.86
N GLU A 59 -13.86 -10.35 -2.89
CA GLU A 59 -13.15 -11.61 -3.15
C GLU A 59 -12.23 -12.06 -2.00
N ARG A 60 -11.71 -11.10 -1.22
CA ARG A 60 -10.74 -11.36 -0.14
C ARG A 60 -11.32 -11.21 1.25
N ALA A 61 -12.65 -11.04 1.34
CA ALA A 61 -13.38 -10.81 2.58
C ALA A 61 -12.71 -9.73 3.46
N ILE A 62 -12.36 -8.59 2.86
CA ILE A 62 -11.78 -7.45 3.55
C ILE A 62 -12.91 -6.47 3.87
N SER A 63 -13.17 -6.29 5.15
CA SER A 63 -14.17 -5.38 5.69
C SER A 63 -13.68 -3.92 5.72
N GLU A 64 -14.63 -3.01 5.80
CA GLU A 64 -14.36 -1.59 6.03
C GLU A 64 -13.68 -1.31 7.38
N THR A 65 -13.96 -2.13 8.40
CA THR A 65 -13.32 -2.04 9.71
C THR A 65 -11.83 -2.37 9.61
N GLU A 66 -11.47 -3.41 8.85
CA GLU A 66 -10.07 -3.75 8.59
C GLU A 66 -9.37 -2.64 7.81
N LEU A 67 -10.01 -2.06 6.80
CA LEU A 67 -9.50 -0.88 6.09
C LEU A 67 -9.24 0.28 7.06
N ARG A 68 -10.20 0.59 7.93
CA ARG A 68 -10.04 1.60 8.97
C ARG A 68 -8.83 1.33 9.87
N THR A 69 -8.67 0.11 10.36
CA THR A 69 -7.53 -0.29 11.20
C THR A 69 -6.21 -0.01 10.49
N ILE A 70 -6.06 -0.40 9.23
CA ILE A 70 -4.81 -0.16 8.50
C ILE A 70 -4.56 1.34 8.23
N ILE A 71 -5.59 2.14 7.95
CA ILE A 71 -5.40 3.58 7.75
C ILE A 71 -4.92 4.27 9.03
N PHE A 72 -5.44 3.89 10.20
CA PHE A 72 -5.01 4.49 11.47
C PHE A 72 -3.68 3.94 11.97
N ASP A 73 -3.58 2.62 12.07
CA ASP A 73 -2.50 1.94 12.78
C ASP A 73 -1.37 1.49 11.85
N GLY A 74 -1.55 1.62 10.54
CA GLY A 74 -0.55 1.26 9.54
C GLY A 74 0.45 2.36 9.22
N ASP A 75 1.48 1.95 8.49
CA ASP A 75 2.62 2.76 8.07
C ASP A 75 2.70 2.83 6.55
N ILE A 76 3.18 3.96 6.04
CA ILE A 76 3.49 4.10 4.62
C ILE A 76 4.85 3.44 4.32
N ILE A 77 4.87 2.57 3.31
CA ILE A 77 6.08 1.81 2.94
C ILE A 77 6.56 2.10 1.52
N GLU A 78 5.68 2.61 0.66
CA GLU A 78 6.05 3.16 -0.65
C GLU A 78 5.27 4.47 -0.82
N TYR A 79 5.93 5.54 -1.22
CA TYR A 79 5.32 6.80 -1.65
C TYR A 79 6.01 7.20 -2.94
N HIS A 80 5.24 7.64 -3.93
CA HIS A 80 5.79 8.19 -5.16
C HIS A 80 4.82 9.19 -5.79
N GLN A 81 5.35 10.29 -6.29
CA GLN A 81 4.61 11.26 -7.08
C GLN A 81 5.22 11.35 -8.47
N ASN A 82 4.39 11.16 -9.49
CA ASN A 82 4.87 11.31 -10.87
C ASN A 82 4.87 12.77 -11.34
N GLU A 83 5.47 13.02 -12.49
CA GLU A 83 5.54 14.34 -13.14
C GLU A 83 4.17 14.99 -13.40
N PHE A 84 3.11 14.20 -13.51
CA PHE A 84 1.73 14.66 -13.68
C PHE A 84 1.02 14.95 -12.35
N GLY A 85 1.74 14.99 -11.24
CA GLY A 85 1.22 15.22 -9.89
C GLY A 85 0.32 14.10 -9.37
N THR A 86 0.37 12.91 -9.98
CA THR A 86 -0.34 11.73 -9.46
C THR A 86 0.48 11.09 -8.36
N THR A 87 -0.06 11.11 -7.16
CA THR A 87 0.50 10.47 -5.97
C THR A 87 0.01 9.03 -5.87
N LYS A 88 0.92 8.12 -5.54
CA LYS A 88 0.64 6.73 -5.21
C LYS A 88 1.31 6.38 -3.89
N MET A 89 0.57 5.74 -3.00
CA MET A 89 1.06 5.27 -1.71
C MET A 89 0.76 3.78 -1.56
N VAL A 90 1.66 3.06 -0.88
CA VAL A 90 1.39 1.74 -0.33
C VAL A 90 1.45 1.83 1.18
N VAL A 91 0.33 1.55 1.81
CA VAL A 91 0.20 1.48 3.27
C VAL A 91 0.23 0.01 3.67
N TRP A 92 1.06 -0.31 4.65
CA TRP A 92 1.15 -1.63 5.26
C TRP A 92 0.64 -1.58 6.69
N GLY A 93 -0.01 -2.65 7.11
CA GLY A 93 -0.31 -2.85 8.52
C GLY A 93 -0.86 -4.25 8.78
N HIS A 94 -1.32 -4.48 10.01
CA HIS A 94 -1.79 -5.78 10.46
C HIS A 94 -3.24 -5.73 10.92
N ILE A 95 -4.00 -6.74 10.52
CA ILE A 95 -5.34 -7.01 11.03
C ILE A 95 -5.31 -8.21 11.98
N ARG A 96 -6.01 -8.09 13.09
CA ARG A 96 -6.14 -9.18 14.05
C ARG A 96 -7.21 -10.16 13.57
N ILE A 97 -6.84 -11.44 13.41
CA ILE A 97 -7.78 -12.51 13.02
C ILE A 97 -8.28 -13.27 14.24
N SER A 98 -7.41 -13.54 15.21
CA SER A 98 -7.77 -14.25 16.43
C SER A 98 -6.91 -13.79 17.60
N SER A 99 -7.07 -14.41 18.77
CA SER A 99 -6.11 -14.25 19.86
C SER A 99 -4.70 -14.59 19.35
N LYS A 100 -3.76 -13.64 19.48
CA LYS A 100 -2.35 -13.74 19.08
C LYS A 100 -2.07 -14.01 17.59
N LYS A 101 -3.05 -13.91 16.69
CA LYS A 101 -2.83 -14.08 15.23
C LYS A 101 -3.18 -12.82 14.46
N TYR A 102 -2.27 -12.43 13.58
CA TYR A 102 -2.38 -11.25 12.74
C TYR A 102 -2.14 -11.63 11.28
N ARG A 103 -2.76 -10.87 10.37
CA ARG A 103 -2.55 -10.95 8.93
C ARG A 103 -2.05 -9.60 8.43
N PRO A 104 -0.97 -9.57 7.64
CA PRO A 104 -0.54 -8.33 7.00
C PRO A 104 -1.52 -7.96 5.88
N LEU A 105 -1.68 -6.66 5.66
CA LEU A 105 -2.45 -6.09 4.56
C LEU A 105 -1.68 -4.94 3.93
N HIS A 106 -1.70 -4.91 2.60
CA HIS A 106 -1.28 -3.77 1.80
C HIS A 106 -2.49 -3.07 1.21
N ILE A 107 -2.52 -1.75 1.32
CA ILE A 107 -3.49 -0.88 0.68
C ILE A 107 -2.75 0.00 -0.30
N ILE A 108 -3.19 -0.01 -1.56
CA ILE A 108 -2.66 0.91 -2.58
C ILE A 108 -3.63 2.08 -2.71
N LEU A 109 -3.15 3.27 -2.35
CA LEU A 109 -3.87 4.53 -2.50
C LEU A 109 -3.32 5.29 -3.70
N LYS A 110 -4.21 5.99 -4.41
CA LYS A 110 -3.86 6.85 -5.54
C LYS A 110 -4.67 8.13 -5.51
N LYS A 111 -4.03 9.26 -5.79
CA LYS A 111 -4.68 10.56 -5.93
C LYS A 111 -4.08 11.27 -7.14
N ARG A 112 -4.91 11.69 -8.10
CA ARG A 112 -4.43 12.53 -9.21
C ARG A 112 -4.29 13.98 -8.72
N ALA A 113 -3.54 14.79 -9.44
CA ALA A 113 -3.27 16.18 -9.08
C ALA A 113 -4.53 16.99 -8.73
N ASN A 114 -5.62 16.78 -9.47
CA ASN A 114 -6.88 17.51 -9.32
C ASN A 114 -7.94 16.74 -8.51
N ASP A 115 -7.62 15.56 -7.98
CA ASP A 115 -8.55 14.78 -7.18
C ASP A 115 -8.60 15.33 -5.75
N SER A 116 -9.79 15.60 -5.25
CA SER A 116 -10.01 16.06 -3.87
C SER A 116 -9.84 14.95 -2.83
N LYS A 117 -9.74 13.69 -3.26
CA LYS A 117 -9.73 12.50 -2.39
C LYS A 117 -8.76 11.45 -2.92
N TYR A 118 -8.19 10.68 -2.00
CA TYR A 118 -7.48 9.44 -2.37
C TYR A 118 -8.48 8.37 -2.78
N SER A 119 -8.14 7.63 -3.83
CA SER A 119 -8.84 6.43 -4.24
C SER A 119 -8.09 5.18 -3.80
N VAL A 120 -8.80 4.26 -3.16
CA VAL A 120 -8.33 2.90 -2.92
C VAL A 120 -8.33 2.15 -4.25
N VAL A 121 -7.14 1.76 -4.71
CA VAL A 121 -6.93 1.06 -5.99
C VAL A 121 -7.06 -0.45 -5.79
N THR A 122 -6.43 -0.98 -4.74
CA THR A 122 -6.50 -2.39 -4.38
C THR A 122 -6.08 -2.58 -2.93
N LEU A 123 -6.54 -3.67 -2.32
CA LEU A 123 -6.10 -4.13 -1.02
C LEU A 123 -5.81 -5.62 -1.12
N TYR A 124 -4.71 -6.08 -0.55
CA TYR A 124 -4.29 -7.48 -0.66
C TYR A 124 -3.45 -7.92 0.54
N ASP A 125 -3.42 -9.23 0.73
CA ASP A 125 -2.49 -9.86 1.66
C ASP A 125 -1.15 -10.08 0.94
N PRO A 126 -0.04 -9.44 1.35
CA PRO A 126 1.23 -9.57 0.66
C PRO A 126 1.80 -11.00 0.66
N ARG A 127 1.29 -11.89 1.52
CA ARG A 127 1.67 -13.31 1.54
C ARG A 127 1.31 -14.03 0.25
N THR A 128 0.26 -13.59 -0.46
CA THR A 128 -0.10 -14.17 -1.78
C THR A 128 0.97 -13.90 -2.83
N GLU A 129 1.81 -12.88 -2.60
CA GLU A 129 2.95 -12.52 -3.44
C GLU A 129 4.25 -12.47 -2.61
N ALA A 130 4.42 -13.36 -1.62
CA ALA A 130 5.54 -13.29 -0.66
C ALA A 130 6.93 -13.19 -1.31
N TRP A 131 7.11 -13.76 -2.50
CA TRP A 131 8.35 -13.69 -3.28
C TRP A 131 8.74 -12.26 -3.74
N ARG A 132 7.79 -11.31 -3.72
CA ARG A 132 8.01 -9.90 -4.05
C ARG A 132 8.46 -9.06 -2.88
N TRP A 133 8.29 -9.56 -1.66
CA TRP A 133 8.47 -8.79 -0.44
C TRP A 133 9.50 -9.44 0.46
N ASP A 134 10.14 -8.64 1.31
CA ASP A 134 10.95 -9.17 2.39
C ASP A 134 10.11 -9.88 3.44
N LYS A 135 10.77 -10.45 4.46
CA LYS A 135 10.10 -11.26 5.49
C LYS A 135 9.09 -10.47 6.33
N THR A 136 9.22 -9.14 6.40
CA THR A 136 8.31 -8.23 7.11
C THR A 136 7.19 -7.70 6.22
N TYR A 137 7.24 -7.98 4.92
CA TYR A 137 6.33 -7.46 3.90
C TYR A 137 6.41 -5.94 3.68
N THR A 138 7.41 -5.26 4.22
CA THR A 138 7.52 -3.80 4.15
C THR A 138 8.43 -3.34 3.03
N LYS A 139 9.30 -4.21 2.52
CA LYS A 139 10.26 -3.87 1.46
C LYS A 139 10.08 -4.77 0.25
N ARG A 140 9.99 -4.18 -0.94
CA ARG A 140 9.93 -4.93 -2.19
C ARG A 140 11.32 -5.45 -2.57
N ILE A 141 11.45 -6.76 -2.75
CA ILE A 141 12.71 -7.46 -3.09
C ILE A 141 12.72 -8.05 -4.50
N CYS A 142 11.56 -8.18 -5.16
CA CYS A 142 11.49 -8.71 -6.53
C CYS A 142 10.52 -7.89 -7.40
N PHE A 143 10.93 -7.64 -8.64
CA PHE A 143 10.21 -6.84 -9.64
C PHE A 143 9.81 -7.63 -10.87
N CYS A 144 10.03 -8.95 -10.88
CA CYS A 144 9.62 -9.80 -12.00
C CYS A 144 8.09 -9.77 -12.16
N VAL A 145 7.62 -9.79 -13.41
CA VAL A 145 6.18 -9.89 -13.69
C VAL A 145 5.75 -11.34 -13.52
N ALA A 146 4.64 -11.54 -12.81
CA ALA A 146 4.01 -12.86 -12.76
C ALA A 146 3.52 -13.17 -14.18
N THR A 147 4.09 -14.21 -14.79
CA THR A 147 3.61 -14.70 -16.08
C THR A 147 2.22 -15.26 -15.81
N LYS A 148 1.19 -14.64 -16.41
CA LYS A 148 -0.19 -15.10 -16.29
C LYS A 148 -0.38 -16.40 -17.05
#